data_AF-A0A117KGG4-F1
#
_entry.id   AF-A0A117KGG4-F1
#
_cell.length_a   1.000
_cell.length_b   1.000
_cell.length_c   1.000
_cell.angle_alpha   90.00
_cell.angle_beta   90.00
_cell.angle_gamma   90.00
#
_symmetry.space_group_name_H-M   'P 1'
#
loop_
_entity.id
_entity.type
_entity.pdbx_description
1 polymer ?
#
loop_
_entity_poly.entity_id
_entity_poly.type
_entity_poly.pdbx_seq_one_letter_code
_entity_poly.pdbx_strand_id
1 'polypeptide(L)' 'MRRTAKVNRRYRLHQKLIKAGVKYNPNLKTIYLPWDFEMENKDLKELQKEYSYQIQLEI' A
#
# COMPACT_ATOMS: atom_id res chain seq x y z
N MET A 1 -18.40 -11.92 -11.65
CA MET A 1 -17.43 -12.39 -10.62
C MET A 1 -17.42 -11.40 -9.45
N ARG A 2 -17.95 -11.76 -8.27
CA ARG A 2 -17.93 -10.86 -7.08
C ARG A 2 -16.50 -10.79 -6.54
N ARG A 3 -15.97 -9.59 -6.31
CA ARG A 3 -14.69 -9.40 -5.62
C ARG A 3 -14.83 -9.88 -4.17
N THR A 4 -13.85 -10.65 -3.69
CA THR A 4 -13.82 -11.09 -2.29
C THR A 4 -13.55 -9.92 -1.35
N ALA A 5 -13.93 -10.06 -0.08
CA ALA A 5 -13.71 -9.03 0.94
C ALA A 5 -12.23 -8.57 1.01
N LYS A 6 -11.28 -9.51 0.87
CA LYS A 6 -9.83 -9.22 0.81
C LYS A 6 -9.45 -8.35 -0.39
N VAL A 7 -10.00 -8.62 -1.57
CA VAL A 7 -9.72 -7.80 -2.77
C VAL A 7 -10.24 -6.38 -2.61
N ASN A 8 -11.44 -6.22 -2.02
CA ASN A 8 -12.03 -4.91 -1.76
C ASN A 8 -11.23 -4.13 -0.70
N ARG A 9 -10.73 -4.82 0.34
CA ARG A 9 -9.89 -4.21 1.38
C ARG A 9 -8.57 -3.73 0.80
N ARG A 10 -7.85 -4.56 0.06
CA ARG A 10 -6.60 -4.18 -0.64
C ARG A 10 -6.81 -2.96 -1.53
N TYR A 11 -7.88 -2.95 -2.32
CA TYR A 11 -8.20 -1.81 -3.18
C TYR A 11 -8.41 -0.51 -2.37
N ARG A 12 -9.12 -0.58 -1.23
CA ARG A 12 -9.31 0.59 -0.36
C ARG A 12 -7.99 1.08 0.24
N LEU A 13 -7.09 0.19 0.64
CA LEU A 13 -5.76 0.57 1.16
C LEU A 13 -4.96 1.33 0.09
N HIS A 14 -4.94 0.83 -1.15
CA HIS A 14 -4.30 1.52 -2.26
C HIS A 14 -4.88 2.92 -2.51
N GLN A 15 -6.21 3.07 -2.45
CA GLN A 15 -6.85 4.35 -2.64
C GLN A 15 -6.46 5.37 -1.57
N LYS A 16 -6.30 4.92 -0.31
CA LYS A 16 -5.82 5.78 0.76
C LYS A 16 -4.36 6.21 0.55
N LEU A 17 -3.49 5.28 0.13
CA LEU A 17 -2.09 5.60 -0.16
C LEU A 17 -1.95 6.62 -1.29
N ILE A 18 -2.71 6.47 -2.37
CA ILE A 18 -2.74 7.45 -3.47
C ILE A 18 -3.13 8.84 -2.95
N LYS A 19 -4.17 8.92 -2.12
CA LYS A 19 -4.60 10.20 -1.52
C LYS A 19 -3.53 10.82 -0.62
N ALA A 20 -2.70 9.98 0.00
CA ALA A 20 -1.59 10.41 0.84
C ALA A 20 -0.32 10.73 0.02
N GLY A 21 -0.36 10.66 -1.32
CA GLY A 21 0.78 10.94 -2.19
C GLY A 21 1.79 9.78 -2.31
N VAL A 22 1.45 8.59 -1.80
CA VAL A 22 2.32 7.41 -1.84
C VAL A 22 2.09 6.64 -3.14
N LYS A 23 3.16 6.36 -3.87
CA LYS A 23 3.12 5.55 -5.08
C LYS A 23 3.24 4.07 -4.73
N TYR A 24 2.66 3.20 -5.56
CA TYR A 24 2.83 1.75 -5.41
C TYR A 24 2.73 1.05 -6.76
N ASN A 25 3.35 -0.12 -6.85
CA ASN A 25 3.25 -1.04 -7.98
C ASN A 25 2.56 -2.35 -7.51
N PRO A 26 1.33 -2.63 -7.97
CA PRO A 26 0.59 -3.82 -7.56
C PRO A 26 1.14 -5.12 -8.16
N ASN A 27 1.85 -5.06 -9.30
CA ASN A 27 2.41 -6.24 -9.95
C ASN A 27 3.68 -6.71 -9.24
N LEU A 28 4.55 -5.76 -8.87
CA LEU A 28 5.76 -6.02 -8.10
C LEU A 28 5.50 -6.15 -6.59
N LYS A 29 4.29 -5.78 -6.14
CA LYS A 29 3.93 -5.63 -4.73
C LYS A 29 4.91 -4.72 -3.99
N THR A 30 5.16 -3.55 -4.54
CA THR A 30 6.11 -2.58 -3.99
C THR A 30 5.40 -1.28 -3.69
N ILE A 31 5.67 -0.67 -2.55
CA ILE A 31 5.19 0.66 -2.16
C ILE A 31 6.41 1.57 -2.11
N TYR A 32 6.32 2.69 -2.81
CA TYR A 32 7.36 3.71 -2.87
C TYR A 32 6.99 4.82 -1.88
N LEU A 33 7.63 4.80 -0.72
CA LEU A 33 7.43 5.81 0.31
C LEU A 33 8.29 7.04 0.02
N PRO A 34 7.70 8.24 0.02
CA PRO A 34 8.47 9.48 0.10
C PRO A 34 9.29 9.54 1.39
N TRP A 35 10.43 10.25 1.38
CA TRP A 35 11.26 10.43 2.57
C TRP A 35 10.51 11.11 3.73
N ASP A 36 9.50 11.92 3.41
CA ASP A 36 8.75 12.77 4.36
C ASP A 36 7.51 12.05 4.91
N PHE A 37 7.34 10.79 4.55
CA PHE A 37 6.13 10.05 4.87
C PHE A 37 6.29 9.27 6.17
N GLU A 38 5.28 9.38 7.05
CA GLU A 38 5.27 8.65 8.32
C GLU A 38 5.26 7.13 8.10
N MET A 39 6.39 6.50 8.43
CA MET A 39 6.60 5.04 8.32
C MET A 39 5.66 4.24 9.24
N GLU A 40 5.05 4.87 10.24
CA GLU A 40 4.16 4.22 11.19
C GLU A 40 2.73 4.00 10.68
N ASN A 41 2.39 4.45 9.47
CA ASN A 41 1.05 4.38 8.94
C ASN A 41 0.47 2.94 8.97
N LYS A 42 -0.67 2.79 9.65
CA LYS A 42 -1.37 1.50 9.81
C LYS A 42 -1.71 0.85 8.48
N ASP A 43 -2.07 1.63 7.47
CA ASP A 43 -2.45 1.11 6.15
C ASP A 43 -1.24 0.48 5.41
N LEU A 44 -0.02 1.03 5.60
CA LEU A 44 1.23 0.46 5.07
C LEU A 44 1.58 -0.86 5.75
N LYS A 45 1.50 -0.89 7.09
CA LYS A 45 1.74 -2.10 7.88
C LYS A 45 0.76 -3.22 7.50
N GLU A 46 -0.48 -2.88 7.19
CA GLU A 46 -1.48 -3.85 6.70
C GLU A 46 -1.11 -4.39 5.31
N LEU A 47 -0.70 -3.54 4.36
CA LEU A 47 -0.25 -3.99 3.04
C LEU A 47 0.99 -4.88 3.11
N GLN A 48 1.93 -4.56 3.99
CA GLN A 48 3.13 -5.34 4.19
C GLN A 48 2.81 -6.73 4.78
N LYS A 49 2.04 -6.78 5.88
CA LYS A 49 1.76 -8.04 6.59
C LYS A 49 0.73 -8.92 5.89
N GLU A 50 -0.38 -8.36 5.43
CA GLU A 50 -1.53 -9.14 4.93
C GLU A 50 -1.47 -9.41 3.42
N TYR A 51 -0.76 -8.56 2.67
CA TYR A 51 -0.72 -8.63 1.21
C TYR A 51 0.70 -8.79 0.64
N SER A 52 1.71 -8.93 1.52
CA SER A 52 3.11 -9.16 1.19
C SER A 52 3.71 -8.07 0.30
N TYR A 53 3.39 -6.80 0.59
CA TYR A 53 4.03 -5.67 -0.08
C TYR A 53 5.40 -5.37 0.54
N GLN A 54 6.37 -5.06 -0.30
CA GLN A 54 7.66 -4.51 0.09
C GLN A 54 7.58 -2.97 0.10
N ILE A 55 8.28 -2.35 1.05
CA ILE A 55 8.39 -0.90 1.14
C ILE A 55 9.78 -0.51 0.64
N GLN A 56 9.83 0.38 -0.34
CA GLN A 56 11.04 1.01 -0.85
C GLN A 56 10.93 2.51 -0.60
N LEU A 57 11.99 3.13 -0.10
CA LEU A 57 12.05 4.58 0.05
C LEU A 57 12.43 5.18 -1.32
N GLU A 58 11.68 6.18 -1.79
CA GLU A 58 12.13 7.02 -2.91
C GLU A 58 13.31 7.87 -2.41
N ILE A 59 14.44 7.81 -3.13
CA ILE A 59 15.68 8.58 -2.86
C ILE A 59 15.51 10.01 -3.37
#